data_AF-E2B0C2-F1
#
_entry.id   AF-E2B0C2-F1
#
_cell.length_a   1.000
_cell.length_b   1.000
_cell.length_c   1.000
_cell.angle_alpha   90.00
_cell.angle_beta   90.00
_cell.angle_gamma   90.00
#
_symmetry.space_group_name_H-M   'P 1'
#
loop_
_entity.id
_entity.type
_entity.pdbx_description
1 polymer ?
#
loop_
_entity_poly.entity_id
_entity_poly.type
_entity_poly.pdbx_seq_one_letter_code
_entity_poly.pdbx_strand_id
1 'polypeptide(L)'
;GAWMKRGFSSLFGVSILIGYYFGKVTDFMVKSAYYKACETWEKLSLSVEYALWKEIHKETYSANHERSSGTMEVDAIAEMFVRSNELYSVQYTRYVGDGDSKMYNEVVASKPYGDTNIEKKECICHVQKRMGTCLRNAIKNHKDLGCRGKLINKLINELAVYYGLAIRRN
;
A
#
# COMPACT_ATOMS: atom_id res chain seq x y z
N GLY A 1 -2.27 -1.54 3.43
CA GLY A 1 -2.72 -2.93 3.31
C GLY A 1 -2.38 -3.73 4.57
N ALA A 2 -2.88 -4.96 4.64
CA ALA A 2 -2.53 -5.97 5.63
C ALA A 2 -2.18 -7.28 4.93
N TRP A 3 -1.21 -8.02 5.47
CA TRP A 3 -0.75 -9.29 4.94
C TRP A 3 -0.81 -10.36 6.02
N MET A 4 -1.07 -11.60 5.62
CA MET A 4 -1.09 -12.75 6.53
C MET A 4 0.31 -13.03 7.12
N LYS A 5 1.37 -12.82 6.33
CA LYS A 5 2.77 -13.07 6.73
C LYS A 5 3.62 -11.81 6.57
N ARG A 6 4.63 -11.67 7.43
CA ARG A 6 5.69 -10.65 7.28
C ARG A 6 6.72 -11.11 6.24
N GLY A 7 7.42 -10.16 5.61
CA GLY A 7 8.59 -10.44 4.78
C GLY A 7 8.32 -10.72 3.30
N PHE A 8 7.34 -10.05 2.68
CA PHE A 8 7.03 -10.14 1.24
C PHE A 8 6.80 -11.58 0.69
N SER A 9 6.38 -12.49 1.56
CA SER A 9 6.11 -13.90 1.23
C SER A 9 4.64 -14.28 1.46
N SER A 10 3.78 -13.29 1.66
CA SER A 10 2.36 -13.52 1.91
C SER A 10 1.63 -13.82 0.61
N LEU A 11 0.82 -14.88 0.62
CA LEU A 11 -0.03 -15.25 -0.51
C LEU A 11 -1.36 -14.51 -0.53
N PHE A 12 -1.68 -13.81 0.56
CA PHE A 12 -2.89 -13.01 0.70
C PHE A 12 -2.51 -11.58 1.10
N GLY A 13 -3.18 -10.62 0.48
CA GLY A 13 -3.10 -9.20 0.82
C GLY A 13 -4.49 -8.60 0.87
N VAL A 14 -4.76 -7.77 1.87
CA VAL A 14 -6.01 -7.01 2.00
C VAL A 14 -5.67 -5.52 1.93
N SER A 15 -6.29 -4.82 1.00
CA SER A 15 -6.20 -3.37 0.86
C SER A 15 -7.54 -2.74 1.22
N ILE A 16 -7.50 -1.62 1.93
CA ILE A 16 -8.68 -0.91 2.40
C ILE A 16 -8.46 0.58 2.14
N LEU A 17 -9.46 1.24 1.55
CA LEU A 17 -9.54 2.68 1.44
C LEU A 17 -10.41 3.24 2.57
N ILE A 18 -9.89 4.24 3.27
CA ILE A 18 -10.57 4.89 4.39
C ILE A 18 -10.70 6.37 4.06
N GLY A 19 -11.91 6.91 4.13
CA GLY A 19 -12.14 8.33 3.91
C GLY A 19 -11.64 9.15 5.08
N TYR A 20 -10.77 10.12 4.82
CA TYR A 20 -10.12 10.92 5.86
C TYR A 20 -11.11 11.69 6.74
N TYR A 21 -12.09 12.37 6.13
CA TYR A 21 -13.03 13.23 6.87
C TYR A 21 -14.05 12.48 7.70
N PHE A 22 -14.51 11.31 7.23
CA PHE A 22 -15.58 10.55 7.88
C PHE A 22 -15.07 9.32 8.64
N GLY A 23 -13.81 8.93 8.46
CA GLY A 23 -13.16 7.83 9.18
C GLY A 23 -13.75 6.44 8.89
N LYS A 24 -14.53 6.28 7.81
CA LYS A 24 -15.16 5.01 7.43
C LYS A 24 -14.44 4.37 6.24
N VAL A 25 -14.58 3.06 6.14
CA VAL A 25 -14.15 2.29 4.97
C VAL A 25 -14.99 2.73 3.77
N THR A 26 -14.32 3.11 2.70
CA THR A 26 -14.95 3.50 1.42
C THR A 26 -14.95 2.33 0.45
N ASP A 27 -13.84 1.59 0.41
CA ASP A 27 -13.71 0.39 -0.43
C ASP A 27 -12.68 -0.56 0.20
N PHE A 28 -12.74 -1.84 -0.15
CA PHE A 28 -11.73 -2.82 0.19
C PHE A 28 -11.57 -3.87 -0.91
N MET A 29 -10.39 -4.46 -0.97
CA MET A 29 -10.09 -5.52 -1.91
C MET A 29 -9.14 -6.54 -1.31
N VAL A 30 -9.43 -7.82 -1.58
CA VAL A 30 -8.56 -8.95 -1.24
C VAL A 30 -7.87 -9.42 -2.51
N LYS A 31 -6.55 -9.45 -2.47
CA LYS A 31 -5.70 -10.07 -3.50
C LYS A 31 -5.14 -11.38 -2.96
N SER A 32 -5.24 -12.43 -3.76
CA SER A 32 -4.70 -13.75 -3.43
C SER A 32 -3.86 -14.30 -4.59
N ALA A 33 -2.68 -14.81 -4.26
CA ALA A 33 -1.85 -15.63 -5.16
C ALA A 33 -2.04 -17.12 -4.91
N TYR A 34 -3.01 -17.51 -4.09
CA TYR A 34 -3.20 -18.89 -3.67
C TYR A 34 -4.67 -19.27 -3.59
N TYR A 35 -4.99 -20.44 -4.12
CA TYR A 35 -6.29 -21.05 -3.97
C TYR A 35 -6.16 -22.54 -3.64
N LYS A 36 -6.78 -22.97 -2.54
CA LYS A 36 -6.58 -24.32 -2.00
C LYS A 36 -7.04 -25.40 -2.98
N ALA A 37 -8.13 -25.17 -3.72
CA ALA A 37 -8.59 -26.15 -4.68
C ALA A 37 -7.58 -26.34 -5.81
N CYS A 38 -6.92 -25.27 -6.27
CA CYS A 38 -5.89 -25.38 -7.32
C CYS A 38 -4.72 -26.25 -6.86
N GLU A 39 -4.23 -26.07 -5.64
CA GLU A 39 -3.17 -26.94 -5.09
C GLU A 39 -3.60 -28.41 -5.03
N THR A 40 -4.86 -28.68 -4.68
CA THR A 40 -5.38 -30.05 -4.60
C THR A 40 -5.51 -30.69 -5.99
N TRP A 41 -6.03 -29.94 -6.96
CA TRP A 41 -6.28 -30.41 -8.32
C TRP A 41 -5.02 -30.40 -9.20
N GLU A 42 -4.00 -29.61 -8.87
CA GLU A 42 -2.70 -29.61 -9.55
C GLU A 42 -1.97 -30.96 -9.42
N LYS A 43 -2.23 -31.70 -8.33
CA LYS A 43 -1.79 -33.09 -8.16
C LYS A 43 -2.41 -34.06 -9.15
N LEU A 44 -3.52 -33.67 -9.79
CA LEU A 44 -4.25 -34.42 -10.81
C LEU A 44 -4.13 -33.77 -12.20
N SER A 45 -3.13 -32.90 -12.40
CA SER A 45 -2.97 -32.07 -13.61
C SER A 45 -2.94 -32.83 -14.95
N LEU A 46 -2.67 -34.15 -14.94
CA LEU A 46 -2.66 -35.01 -16.12
C LEU A 46 -4.02 -35.64 -16.45
N SER A 47 -5.05 -35.45 -15.63
CA SER A 47 -6.37 -36.06 -15.85
C SER A 47 -7.26 -35.21 -16.76
N VAL A 48 -8.15 -35.86 -17.51
CA VAL A 48 -9.20 -35.19 -18.30
C VAL A 48 -10.17 -34.44 -17.37
N GLU A 49 -10.35 -34.96 -16.15
CA GLU A 49 -11.16 -34.34 -15.10
C GLU A 49 -10.59 -32.98 -14.67
N TYR A 50 -9.26 -32.83 -14.63
CA TYR A 50 -8.61 -31.55 -14.35
C TYR A 50 -8.91 -30.51 -15.44
N ALA A 51 -8.92 -30.91 -16.72
CA ALA A 51 -9.23 -29.99 -17.82
C ALA A 51 -10.67 -29.47 -17.76
N LEU A 52 -11.64 -30.36 -17.51
CA LEU A 52 -13.05 -30.01 -17.28
C LEU A 52 -13.23 -29.15 -16.03
N TRP A 53 -12.58 -29.53 -14.93
CA TRP A 53 -12.61 -28.78 -13.68
C TRP A 53 -12.04 -27.36 -13.87
N LYS A 54 -10.92 -27.21 -14.58
CA LYS A 54 -10.27 -25.92 -14.81
C LYS A 54 -11.15 -24.92 -15.57
N GLU A 55 -11.94 -25.38 -16.55
CA GLU A 55 -12.86 -24.50 -17.29
C GLU A 55 -14.00 -23.99 -16.40
N ILE A 56 -14.61 -24.87 -15.58
CA ILE A 56 -15.66 -24.48 -14.62
C ILE A 56 -15.06 -23.62 -13.49
N HIS A 57 -13.84 -23.95 -13.06
CA HIS A 57 -13.19 -23.32 -11.92
C HIS A 57 -12.78 -21.87 -12.19
N LYS A 58 -12.60 -21.45 -13.45
CA LYS A 58 -12.35 -20.04 -13.80
C LYS A 58 -13.36 -19.08 -13.18
N GLU A 59 -14.64 -19.50 -13.07
CA GLU A 59 -15.71 -18.67 -12.51
C GLU A 59 -15.66 -18.56 -10.97
N THR A 60 -14.98 -19.49 -10.29
CA THR A 60 -14.85 -19.54 -8.82
C THR A 60 -13.42 -19.29 -8.33
N TYR A 61 -12.52 -18.98 -9.27
CA TYR A 61 -11.09 -18.80 -9.03
C TYR A 61 -10.84 -17.53 -8.21
N SER A 62 -10.45 -17.72 -6.95
CA SER A 62 -10.23 -16.60 -6.02
C SER A 62 -8.78 -16.08 -6.02
N ALA A 63 -7.87 -16.72 -6.77
CA ALA A 63 -6.49 -16.25 -6.92
C ALA A 63 -6.42 -15.21 -8.04
N ASN A 64 -6.56 -13.94 -7.69
CA ASN A 64 -6.64 -12.81 -8.60
C ASN A 64 -5.33 -12.00 -8.68
N HIS A 65 -4.20 -12.61 -8.33
CA HIS A 65 -2.89 -11.96 -8.28
C HIS A 65 -1.74 -12.94 -8.58
N GLU A 66 -0.98 -12.70 -9.65
CA GLU A 66 0.14 -13.57 -10.06
C GLU A 66 1.52 -13.00 -9.71
N ARG A 67 1.61 -11.68 -9.45
CA ARG A 67 2.88 -10.99 -9.20
C ARG A 67 3.35 -11.17 -7.75
N SER A 68 4.47 -10.54 -7.39
CA SER A 68 4.99 -10.53 -6.01
C SER A 68 3.96 -10.08 -4.96
N SER A 69 4.14 -10.47 -3.70
CA SER A 69 3.21 -10.05 -2.64
C SER A 69 3.21 -8.54 -2.40
N GLY A 70 4.31 -7.85 -2.74
CA GLY A 70 4.42 -6.40 -2.60
C GLY A 70 3.57 -5.65 -3.64
N THR A 71 3.33 -6.26 -4.80
CA THR A 71 2.48 -5.69 -5.85
C THR A 71 0.99 -5.89 -5.61
N MET A 72 0.60 -6.79 -4.69
CA MET A 72 -0.83 -7.01 -4.33
C MET A 72 -1.50 -5.73 -3.87
N GLU A 73 -0.81 -4.92 -3.04
CA GLU A 73 -1.37 -3.66 -2.57
C GLU A 73 -1.54 -2.67 -3.73
N VAL A 74 -0.54 -2.58 -4.61
CA VAL A 74 -0.55 -1.68 -5.77
C VAL A 74 -1.70 -2.01 -6.71
N ASP A 75 -1.81 -3.27 -7.12
CA ASP A 75 -2.83 -3.74 -8.07
C ASP A 75 -4.23 -3.61 -7.46
N ALA A 76 -4.39 -3.92 -6.16
CA ALA A 76 -5.66 -3.73 -5.46
C ALA A 76 -6.11 -2.27 -5.41
N ILE A 77 -5.19 -1.35 -5.11
CA ILE A 77 -5.52 0.08 -5.02
C ILE A 77 -5.87 0.63 -6.41
N ALA A 78 -5.10 0.29 -7.44
CA ALA A 78 -5.39 0.72 -8.81
C ALA A 78 -6.79 0.27 -9.25
N GLU A 79 -7.17 -0.98 -8.98
CA GLU A 79 -8.50 -1.51 -9.29
C GLU A 79 -9.62 -0.82 -8.52
N MET A 80 -9.43 -0.59 -7.21
CA MET A 80 -10.40 0.16 -6.39
C MET A 80 -10.60 1.60 -6.90
N PHE A 81 -9.54 2.24 -7.41
CA PHE A 81 -9.66 3.58 -8.01
C PHE A 81 -10.46 3.54 -9.32
N VAL A 82 -10.18 2.58 -10.21
CA VAL A 82 -10.88 2.46 -11.50
C VAL A 82 -12.38 2.18 -11.30
N ARG A 83 -12.74 1.23 -10.43
CA ARG A 83 -14.14 0.85 -10.22
C ARG A 83 -14.96 1.84 -9.39
N SER A 84 -14.30 2.79 -8.70
CA SER A 84 -14.96 3.67 -7.74
C SER A 84 -16.07 4.54 -8.35
N ASN A 85 -15.86 5.03 -9.56
CA ASN A 85 -16.82 5.88 -10.26
C ASN A 85 -18.05 5.07 -10.68
N GLU A 86 -17.85 3.83 -11.17
CA GLU A 86 -18.94 2.96 -11.60
C GLU A 86 -19.75 2.41 -10.42
N LEU A 87 -19.09 1.96 -9.36
CA LEU A 87 -19.76 1.33 -8.21
C LEU A 87 -20.36 2.33 -7.23
N TYR A 88 -19.68 3.45 -7.00
CA TYR A 88 -20.02 4.38 -5.93
C TYR A 88 -20.30 5.80 -6.43
N SER A 89 -20.08 6.09 -7.72
CA SER A 89 -20.15 7.46 -8.25
C SER A 89 -19.25 8.44 -7.49
N VAL A 90 -18.07 7.96 -7.06
CA VAL A 90 -17.06 8.73 -6.31
C VAL A 90 -15.75 8.77 -7.09
N GLN A 91 -15.05 9.90 -7.01
CA GLN A 91 -13.70 10.06 -7.54
C GLN A 91 -12.71 10.39 -6.41
N TYR A 92 -11.67 9.58 -6.27
CA TYR A 92 -10.60 9.80 -5.30
C TYR A 92 -9.55 10.74 -5.85
N THR A 93 -9.67 12.04 -5.57
CA THR A 93 -8.76 13.09 -6.09
C THR A 93 -7.54 13.34 -5.19
N ARG A 94 -7.57 12.90 -3.93
CA ARG A 94 -6.47 13.04 -2.98
C ARG A 94 -6.19 11.71 -2.31
N TYR A 95 -4.92 11.32 -2.32
CA TYR A 95 -4.46 10.07 -1.73
C TYR A 95 -3.37 10.35 -0.70
N VAL A 96 -3.51 9.80 0.51
CA VAL A 96 -2.48 9.87 1.56
C VAL A 96 -1.74 8.55 1.59
N GLY A 97 -0.44 8.56 1.28
CA GLY A 97 0.39 7.37 1.20
C GLY A 97 1.67 7.44 2.01
N ASP A 98 2.33 6.30 2.15
CA ASP A 98 3.74 6.28 2.56
C ASP A 98 4.62 6.85 1.43
N GLY A 99 5.88 7.13 1.73
CA GLY A 99 6.83 7.69 0.76
C GLY A 99 7.13 6.78 -0.43
N ASP A 100 6.67 5.52 -0.44
CA ASP A 100 6.73 4.68 -1.63
C ASP A 100 5.84 5.28 -2.73
N SER A 101 6.40 5.40 -3.93
CA SER A 101 5.76 6.07 -5.07
C SER A 101 5.25 5.08 -6.10
N LYS A 102 5.57 3.78 -5.97
CA LYS A 102 5.14 2.74 -6.91
C LYS A 102 3.62 2.70 -7.07
N MET A 103 2.90 2.70 -5.94
CA MET A 103 1.45 2.66 -5.92
C MET A 103 0.82 3.89 -6.58
N TYR A 104 1.36 5.08 -6.30
CA TYR A 104 0.88 6.33 -6.90
C TYR A 104 1.10 6.35 -8.42
N ASN A 105 2.27 5.91 -8.87
CA ASN A 105 2.58 5.86 -10.30
C ASN A 105 1.62 4.93 -11.05
N GLU A 106 1.28 3.77 -10.48
CA GLU A 106 0.31 2.84 -11.08
C GLU A 106 -1.09 3.44 -11.17
N VAL A 107 -1.55 4.10 -10.10
CA VAL A 107 -2.87 4.76 -10.06
C VAL A 107 -2.96 5.91 -11.07
N VAL A 108 -1.88 6.68 -11.25
CA VAL A 108 -1.85 7.74 -12.26
C VAL A 108 -1.81 7.14 -13.67
N ALA A 109 -1.05 6.06 -13.86
CA ALA A 109 -0.96 5.36 -15.15
C ALA A 109 -2.30 4.75 -15.58
N SER A 110 -3.12 4.27 -14.63
CA SER A 110 -4.44 3.70 -14.93
C SER A 110 -5.50 4.75 -15.33
N LYS A 111 -5.21 6.05 -15.16
CA LYS A 111 -6.10 7.18 -15.50
C LYS A 111 -7.58 6.92 -15.14
N PRO A 112 -7.89 6.59 -13.88
CA PRO A 112 -9.23 6.12 -13.47
C PRO A 112 -10.33 7.16 -13.71
N TYR A 113 -9.97 8.43 -13.82
CA TYR A 113 -10.89 9.56 -13.97
C TYR A 113 -10.55 10.45 -15.17
N GLY A 114 -9.89 9.90 -16.20
CA GLY A 114 -9.48 10.66 -17.38
C GLY A 114 -8.41 11.71 -17.06
N ASP A 115 -8.72 12.99 -17.26
CA ASP A 115 -7.80 14.12 -17.08
C ASP A 115 -7.76 14.66 -15.63
N THR A 116 -8.59 14.13 -14.73
CA THR A 116 -8.59 14.56 -13.33
C THR A 116 -7.28 14.16 -12.64
N ASN A 117 -6.54 15.16 -12.14
CA ASN A 117 -5.30 14.93 -11.43
C ASN A 117 -5.53 14.36 -10.02
N ILE A 118 -4.80 13.30 -9.68
CA ILE A 118 -4.81 12.69 -8.35
C ILE A 118 -3.62 13.25 -7.58
N GLU A 119 -3.86 13.94 -6.46
CA GLU A 119 -2.80 14.52 -5.65
C GLU A 119 -2.32 13.54 -4.58
N LYS A 120 -1.02 13.20 -4.60
CA LYS A 120 -0.37 12.45 -3.51
C LYS A 120 -0.04 13.39 -2.34
N LYS A 121 -0.46 13.00 -1.14
CA LYS A 121 -0.03 13.57 0.14
C LYS A 121 0.80 12.54 0.90
N GLU A 122 1.80 13.03 1.63
CA GLU A 122 2.66 12.20 2.47
C GLU A 122 2.00 11.91 3.82
N CYS A 123 2.09 10.66 4.27
CA CYS A 123 1.56 10.31 5.59
C CYS A 123 2.43 10.90 6.71
N ILE A 124 1.78 11.25 7.83
CA ILE A 124 2.46 11.90 8.96
C ILE A 124 3.59 11.03 9.52
N CYS A 125 3.41 9.70 9.51
CA CYS A 125 4.44 8.76 9.93
C CYS A 125 5.68 8.84 9.02
N HIS A 126 5.49 9.01 7.71
CA HIS A 126 6.60 9.18 6.78
C HIS A 126 7.30 10.53 6.99
N VAL A 127 6.52 11.61 7.11
CA VAL A 127 7.04 12.95 7.41
C VAL A 127 7.88 12.96 8.70
N GLN A 128 7.39 12.31 9.76
CA GLN A 128 8.12 12.14 11.03
C GLN A 128 9.43 11.37 10.84
N LYS A 129 9.45 10.26 10.09
CA LYS A 129 10.69 9.51 9.78
C LYS A 129 11.66 10.38 8.98
N ARG A 130 11.17 11.14 8.00
CA ARG A 130 11.97 12.01 7.14
C ARG A 130 12.68 13.09 7.95
N MET A 131 12.00 13.71 8.92
CA MET A 131 12.60 14.68 9.84
C MET A 131 13.83 14.10 10.55
N GLY A 132 13.71 12.89 11.11
CA GLY A 132 14.82 12.23 11.79
C GLY A 132 15.99 11.92 10.85
N THR A 133 15.71 11.49 9.61
CA THR A 133 16.74 11.25 8.59
C THR A 133 17.45 12.53 8.18
N CYS A 134 16.71 13.63 7.95
CA CYS A 134 17.28 14.92 7.60
C CYS A 134 18.23 15.44 8.70
N LEU A 135 17.82 15.35 9.98
CA LEU A 135 18.67 15.77 11.11
C LEU A 135 19.94 14.92 11.24
N ARG A 136 19.84 13.61 11.04
CA ARG A 136 21.03 12.72 11.02
C ARG A 136 21.98 13.05 9.88
N ASN A 137 21.45 13.34 8.69
CA ASN A 137 22.26 13.77 7.55
C ASN A 137 22.93 15.13 7.80
N ALA A 138 22.23 16.06 8.44
CA ALA A 138 22.79 17.36 8.81
C ALA A 138 24.00 17.21 9.75
N ILE A 139 23.91 16.34 10.77
CA ILE A 139 25.04 16.05 11.67
C ILE A 139 26.22 15.41 10.94
N LYS A 140 25.94 14.52 9.97
CA LYS A 140 26.98 13.89 9.16
C LYS A 140 27.75 14.91 8.31
N ASN A 141 27.04 15.90 7.77
CA ASN A 141 27.61 16.93 6.90
C ASN A 141 28.24 18.09 7.70
N HIS A 142 27.75 18.35 8.92
CA HIS A 142 28.18 19.43 9.80
C HIS A 142 28.56 18.86 11.16
N LYS A 143 29.83 18.48 11.31
CA LYS A 143 30.34 17.80 12.52
C LYS A 143 30.20 18.65 13.78
N ASP A 144 30.16 19.98 13.64
CA ASP A 144 29.94 20.93 14.72
C ASP A 144 28.54 20.80 15.36
N LEU A 145 27.55 20.21 14.67
CA LEU A 145 26.22 19.96 15.21
C LEU A 145 26.15 18.71 16.10
N GLY A 146 27.09 17.77 15.95
CA GLY A 146 27.03 16.43 16.55
C GLY A 146 27.69 16.23 17.91
N CYS A 147 28.12 17.31 18.60
CA CYS A 147 28.86 17.20 19.86
C CYS A 147 27.94 16.97 21.09
N ARG A 148 28.52 16.50 22.20
CA ARG A 148 27.84 16.34 23.49
C ARG A 148 27.21 17.68 23.91
N GLY A 149 25.91 17.68 24.21
CA GLY A 149 25.14 18.91 24.50
C GLY A 149 24.48 19.56 23.28
N LYS A 150 24.63 18.98 22.08
CA LYS A 150 23.98 19.44 20.85
C LYS A 150 23.01 18.37 20.29
N LEU A 151 22.95 18.21 18.98
CA LEU A 151 22.07 17.28 18.28
C LEU A 151 22.58 15.83 18.43
N ILE A 152 22.19 15.18 19.53
CA ILE A 152 22.43 13.75 19.76
C ILE A 152 21.24 12.92 19.27
N ASN A 153 21.46 11.63 18.96
CA ASN A 153 20.42 10.72 18.44
C ASN A 153 19.13 10.69 19.28
N LYS A 154 19.25 10.78 20.62
CA LYS A 154 18.08 10.84 21.51
C LYS A 154 17.22 12.08 21.22
N LEU A 155 17.84 13.26 21.15
CA LEU A 155 17.16 14.51 20.85
C LEU A 155 16.54 14.52 19.45
N ILE A 156 17.23 13.94 18.44
CA ILE A 156 16.67 13.80 17.08
C ILE A 156 15.37 13.00 17.09
N ASN A 157 15.34 11.89 17.84
CA ASN A 157 14.15 11.05 17.92
C ASN A 157 13.00 11.82 18.60
N GLU A 158 13.29 12.57 19.67
CA GLU A 158 12.31 13.44 20.34
C GLU A 158 11.79 14.53 19.39
N LEU A 159 12.67 15.24 18.69
CA LEU A 159 12.30 16.28 17.71
C LEU A 159 11.44 15.72 16.57
N ALA A 160 11.78 14.55 16.04
CA ALA A 160 10.97 13.89 15.01
C ALA A 160 9.56 13.58 15.53
N VAL A 161 9.44 13.07 16.76
CA VAL A 161 8.14 12.81 17.42
C VAL A 161 7.37 14.11 17.63
N TYR A 162 8.00 15.15 18.17
CA TYR A 162 7.35 16.45 18.40
C TYR A 162 6.86 17.08 17.10
N TYR A 163 7.65 17.00 16.02
CA TYR A 163 7.25 17.47 14.70
C TYR A 163 6.00 16.73 14.19
N GLY A 164 5.98 15.40 14.31
CA GLY A 164 4.80 14.60 13.97
C GLY A 164 3.57 14.92 14.84
N LEU A 165 3.77 15.19 16.14
CA LEU A 165 2.70 15.59 17.06
C LEU A 165 2.13 16.98 16.74
N ALA A 166 3.00 17.94 16.37
CA ALA A 166 2.56 19.27 15.96
C ALA A 166 1.65 19.20 14.73
N ILE A 167 1.96 18.35 13.76
CA ILE A 167 1.11 18.14 12.58
C ILE A 167 -0.23 17.49 12.94
N ARG A 168 -0.24 16.50 13.86
CA ARG A 168 -1.48 15.82 14.28
C ARG A 168 -2.43 16.68 15.11
N ARG A 169 -1.92 17.74 15.74
CA ARG A 169 -2.66 18.60 16.69
C ARG A 169 -3.16 19.91 16.07
N ASN A 170 -2.74 20.23 14.86
CA ASN A 170 -3.31 21.32 14.04
C ASN A 170 -4.50 20.80 13.25
#